data_AF-A0A1I1AM15-F1
#
_entry.id   AF-A0A1I1AM15-F1
#
_cell.length_a   1.000
_cell.length_b   1.000
_cell.length_c   1.000
_cell.angle_alpha   90.00
_cell.angle_beta   90.00
_cell.angle_gamma   90.00
#
_symmetry.space_group_name_H-M   'P 1'
#
loop_
_entity.id
_entity.type
_entity.pdbx_description
1 polymer ?
#
loop_
_entity_poly.entity_id
_entity_poly.type
_entity_poly.pdbx_seq_one_letter_code
_entity_poly.pdbx_strand_id
1 'polypeptide(L)'
;MNTYAIGMVISIIAILITTPVLAFFTGFWFFIPFVVLFACIMYFATRIEKYKKEYNVQTYKEIIAFTKGETLSKEEQIREEAKRPYQKALSTILSGVIAAVVCGGIAAVLIMLFK
;
A
#
# COMPACT_ATOMS: atom_id res chain seq x y z
N MET A 1 -10.08 -3.08 -13.75
CA MET A 1 -9.04 -3.34 -12.72
C MET A 1 -7.93 -2.30 -12.73
N ASN A 2 -7.38 -1.94 -13.90
CA ASN A 2 -6.21 -1.04 -14.00
C ASN A 2 -6.44 0.36 -13.39
N THR A 3 -7.60 1.00 -13.64
CA THR A 3 -7.86 2.38 -13.18
C THR A 3 -7.87 2.54 -11.66
N TYR A 4 -8.46 1.60 -10.92
CA TYR A 4 -8.49 1.66 -9.45
C TYR A 4 -7.11 1.38 -8.84
N ALA A 5 -6.36 0.44 -9.43
CA ALA A 5 -4.99 0.15 -9.03
C ALA A 5 -4.06 1.35 -9.25
N ILE A 6 -4.15 1.97 -10.43
CA ILE A 6 -3.44 3.22 -10.76
C ILE A 6 -3.82 4.33 -9.78
N GLY A 7 -5.12 4.51 -9.51
CA GLY A 7 -5.61 5.51 -8.55
C GLY A 7 -5.04 5.31 -7.14
N MET A 8 -4.96 4.06 -6.66
CA MET A 8 -4.34 3.74 -5.37
C MET A 8 -2.85 4.09 -5.35
N VAL A 9 -2.09 3.69 -6.37
CA VAL A 9 -0.65 3.94 -6.45
C VAL A 9 -0.36 5.44 -6.49
N ILE A 10 -1.09 6.20 -7.31
CA ILE A 10 -0.96 7.66 -7.39
C ILE A 10 -1.26 8.30 -6.03
N SER A 11 -2.31 7.85 -5.35
CA SER A 11 -2.70 8.40 -4.05
C SER A 11 -1.67 8.12 -2.96
N ILE A 12 -1.04 6.93 -2.96
CA ILE A 12 0.05 6.57 -2.05
C ILE A 12 1.28 7.44 -2.31
N ILE A 13 1.69 7.59 -3.58
CA ILE A 13 2.83 8.43 -3.95
C ILE A 13 2.57 9.89 -3.54
N ALA A 14 1.37 10.40 -3.80
CA ALA A 14 0.96 11.73 -3.42
C ALA A 14 1.08 11.95 -1.91
N ILE A 15 0.63 11.00 -1.08
CA ILE A 15 0.75 11.10 0.38
C ILE A 15 2.21 11.04 0.84
N LEU A 16 3.03 10.15 0.27
CA LEU A 16 4.43 9.99 0.68
C LEU A 16 5.27 11.24 0.44
N ILE A 17 4.96 11.99 -0.62
CA ILE A 17 5.65 13.24 -0.97
C ILE A 17 5.04 14.44 -0.23
N THR A 18 3.71 14.57 -0.27
CA THR A 18 3.02 15.76 0.25
C THR A 18 3.13 15.85 1.77
N THR A 19 3.09 14.72 2.49
CA THR A 19 3.12 14.70 3.96
C THR A 19 4.40 15.31 4.55
N PRO A 20 5.63 14.84 4.20
CA PRO A 20 6.86 15.42 4.75
C PRO A 20 7.07 16.87 4.30
N VAL A 21 6.68 17.24 3.08
CA VAL A 21 6.79 18.61 2.57
C VAL A 21 5.89 19.55 3.37
N LEU A 22 4.60 19.23 3.52
CA LEU A 22 3.69 20.07 4.30
C LEU A 22 4.03 20.07 5.79
N ALA A 23 4.47 18.95 6.36
CA ALA A 23 4.89 18.91 7.75
C ALA A 23 6.06 19.86 8.02
N PHE A 24 7.00 19.99 7.07
CA PHE A 24 8.13 20.92 7.17
C PHE A 24 7.69 22.39 7.08
N PHE A 25 6.82 22.75 6.13
CA PHE A 25 6.43 24.16 5.92
C PHE A 25 5.35 24.66 6.88
N THR A 26 4.33 23.85 7.17
CA THR A 26 3.12 24.26 7.90
C THR A 26 3.09 23.80 9.35
N GLY A 27 4.08 23.01 9.80
CA GLY A 27 4.04 22.38 11.11
C GLY A 27 2.74 21.61 11.30
N PHE A 28 2.11 21.70 12.48
CA PHE A 28 0.91 20.92 12.85
C PHE A 28 -0.31 21.12 11.94
N TRP A 29 -0.37 22.14 11.08
CA TRP A 29 -1.51 22.35 10.18
C TRP A 29 -1.58 21.29 9.05
N PHE A 30 -0.52 20.51 8.81
CA PHE A 30 -0.48 19.49 7.76
C PHE A 30 -1.54 18.38 7.90
N PHE A 31 -2.11 18.19 9.10
CA PHE A 31 -3.12 17.16 9.37
C PHE A 31 -4.38 17.30 8.51
N ILE A 32 -4.80 18.54 8.20
CA ILE A 32 -6.03 18.78 7.43
C ILE A 32 -5.93 18.18 6.01
N PRO A 33 -4.95 18.57 5.17
CA PRO A 33 -4.78 17.96 3.85
C PRO A 33 -4.39 16.48 3.92
N PHE A 34 -3.68 16.05 4.98
CA PHE A 34 -3.36 14.64 5.19
C PHE A 34 -4.61 13.77 5.35
N VAL A 35 -5.57 14.18 6.19
CA VAL A 35 -6.82 13.44 6.40
C VAL A 35 -7.64 13.32 5.12
N VAL A 36 -7.67 14.38 4.30
CA VAL A 36 -8.35 14.36 3.00
C VAL A 36 -7.72 13.34 2.05
N LEU A 37 -6.39 13.34 1.91
CA LEU A 37 -5.69 12.38 1.07
C LEU A 37 -5.83 10.95 1.61
N PHE A 38 -5.81 10.78 2.93
CA PHE A 38 -5.99 9.48 3.56
C PHE A 38 -7.38 8.89 3.26
N ALA A 39 -8.43 9.71 3.30
CA ALA A 39 -9.77 9.29 2.92
C ALA A 39 -9.84 8.82 1.45
N CYS A 40 -9.14 9.51 0.54
CA CYS A 40 -9.04 9.08 -0.86
C CYS A 40 -8.35 7.71 -1.01
N ILE A 41 -7.26 7.47 -0.29
CA ILE A 41 -6.58 6.15 -0.29
C ILE A 41 -7.53 5.07 0.20
N MET A 42 -8.24 5.30 1.31
CA MET A 42 -9.18 4.35 1.88
C MET A 42 -10.31 3.99 0.90
N TYR A 43 -10.79 4.96 0.12
CA TYR A 43 -11.75 4.69 -0.95
C TYR A 43 -11.21 3.70 -2.00
N PHE A 44 -10.01 3.93 -2.53
CA PHE A 44 -9.42 3.01 -3.51
C PHE A 44 -9.05 1.65 -2.90
N ALA A 45 -8.54 1.63 -1.67
CA ALA A 45 -8.17 0.42 -0.95
C ALA A 45 -9.37 -0.51 -0.75
N THR A 46 -10.51 0.02 -0.27
CA THR A 46 -11.72 -0.79 -0.08
C THR A 46 -12.27 -1.36 -1.38
N ARG A 47 -12.17 -0.63 -2.50
CA ARG A 47 -12.56 -1.13 -3.82
C ARG A 47 -11.65 -2.26 -4.28
N ILE A 48 -10.33 -2.11 -4.15
CA ILE A 48 -9.36 -3.15 -4.52
C ILE A 48 -9.52 -4.40 -3.65
N GLU A 49 -9.77 -4.24 -2.35
CA GLU A 49 -10.03 -5.38 -1.47
C GLU A 49 -11.28 -6.17 -1.86
N LYS A 50 -12.35 -5.48 -2.31
CA LYS A 50 -13.54 -6.17 -2.84
C LYS A 50 -13.18 -7.04 -4.04
N TYR A 51 -12.42 -6.50 -4.99
CA TYR A 51 -11.95 -7.28 -6.14
C TYR A 51 -11.04 -8.45 -5.74
N LYS A 52 -10.10 -8.26 -4.80
CA LYS A 52 -9.24 -9.36 -4.31
C LYS A 52 -10.03 -10.48 -3.65
N LYS A 53 -11.11 -10.15 -2.95
CA LYS A 53 -12.01 -11.13 -2.33
C LYS A 53 -12.83 -11.90 -3.36
N GLU A 54 -13.31 -11.23 -4.40
CA GLU A 54 -14.10 -11.84 -5.48
C GLU A 54 -13.30 -12.93 -6.24
N TYR A 55 -12.02 -12.68 -6.50
CA TYR A 55 -11.15 -13.64 -7.19
C TYR A 55 -10.33 -14.55 -6.27
N ASN A 56 -10.48 -14.44 -4.94
CA ASN A 56 -9.73 -15.18 -3.92
C ASN A 56 -8.20 -15.23 -4.18
N VAL A 57 -7.63 -14.09 -4.57
CA VAL A 57 -6.18 -13.94 -4.86
C VAL A 57 -5.54 -13.17 -3.72
N GLN A 58 -4.82 -13.87 -2.84
CA GLN A 58 -4.11 -13.28 -1.71
C GLN A 58 -2.63 -13.65 -1.67
N THR A 59 -2.29 -14.92 -1.95
CA THR A 59 -0.92 -15.41 -1.86
C THR A 59 -0.19 -15.34 -3.20
N TYR A 60 1.14 -15.39 -3.15
CA TYR A 60 1.97 -15.28 -4.36
C TYR A 60 1.68 -16.41 -5.35
N LYS A 61 1.50 -17.64 -4.84
CA LYS A 61 1.13 -18.79 -5.66
C LYS A 61 -0.26 -18.63 -6.28
N GLU A 62 -1.24 -18.13 -5.52
CA GLU A 62 -2.58 -17.84 -6.05
C GLU A 62 -2.53 -16.80 -7.18
N ILE A 63 -1.70 -15.77 -7.06
CA ILE A 63 -1.53 -14.74 -8.10
C ILE A 63 -0.91 -15.33 -9.37
N ILE A 64 0.10 -16.18 -9.24
CA ILE A 64 0.72 -16.86 -10.40
C ILE A 64 -0.29 -17.79 -11.07
N ALA A 65 -1.01 -18.59 -10.28
CA ALA A 65 -2.02 -19.52 -10.78
C ALA A 65 -3.12 -18.77 -11.53
N PHE A 66 -3.63 -17.67 -10.96
CA PHE A 66 -4.59 -16.78 -11.62
C PHE A 66 -4.04 -16.19 -12.92
N THR A 67 -2.76 -15.76 -12.93
CA THR A 67 -2.12 -15.18 -14.13
C THR A 67 -1.95 -16.21 -15.24
N LYS A 68 -1.75 -17.49 -14.88
CA LYS A 68 -1.62 -18.61 -15.83
C LYS A 68 -2.95 -19.24 -16.25
N GLY A 69 -4.06 -18.88 -15.59
CA GLY A 69 -5.35 -19.53 -15.79
C GLY A 69 -5.46 -20.93 -15.18
N GLU A 70 -4.53 -21.30 -14.29
CA GLU A 70 -4.49 -22.61 -13.62
C GLU A 70 -5.11 -22.50 -12.22
N THR A 71 -5.81 -23.54 -11.76
CA THR A 71 -6.32 -23.63 -10.38
C THR A 71 -5.40 -24.50 -9.54
N LEU A 72 -5.04 -24.04 -8.33
CA LEU A 72 -4.24 -24.83 -7.39
C LEU A 72 -4.97 -26.11 -6.95
N SER A 73 -4.21 -27.19 -6.76
CA SER A 73 -4.67 -28.41 -6.08
C SER A 73 -5.16 -28.10 -4.66
N LYS A 74 -6.18 -28.83 -4.19
CA LYS A 74 -6.79 -28.65 -2.86
C LYS A 74 -5.76 -28.72 -1.71
N GLU A 75 -4.72 -29.53 -1.87
CA GLU A 75 -3.64 -29.68 -0.88
C GLU A 75 -2.72 -28.45 -0.82
N GLU A 76 -2.45 -27.85 -1.98
CA GLU A 76 -1.66 -26.62 -2.05
C GLU A 76 -2.43 -25.41 -1.54
N GLN A 77 -3.75 -25.35 -1.76
CA GLN A 77 -4.61 -24.32 -1.17
C GLN A 77 -4.55 -24.32 0.36
N ILE A 78 -4.66 -25.48 1.00
CA ILE A 78 -4.59 -25.60 2.47
C ILE A 78 -3.21 -25.14 2.99
N ARG A 79 -2.13 -25.50 2.28
CA ARG A 79 -0.77 -25.08 2.63
C ARG A 79 -0.54 -23.58 2.50
N GLU A 80 -1.09 -22.96 1.46
CA GLU A 80 -0.96 -21.51 1.25
C GLU A 80 -1.87 -20.73 2.21
N GLU A 81 -3.05 -21.27 2.55
CA GLU A 81 -3.93 -20.70 3.56
C GLU A 81 -3.26 -20.64 4.94
N ALA A 82 -2.51 -21.67 5.32
CA ALA A 82 -1.70 -21.66 6.54
C ALA A 82 -0.60 -20.58 6.55
N LYS A 83 -0.13 -20.12 5.37
CA LYS A 83 0.90 -19.07 5.24
C LYS A 83 0.33 -17.65 5.15
N ARG A 84 -0.96 -17.49 4.86
CA ARG A 84 -1.65 -16.18 4.79
C ARG A 84 -1.34 -15.23 5.95
N PRO A 85 -1.37 -15.66 7.24
CA PRO A 85 -1.08 -14.73 8.34
C PRO A 85 0.35 -14.19 8.31
N TYR A 86 1.34 -15.06 8.03
CA TYR A 86 2.74 -14.65 7.93
C TYR A 86 2.97 -13.70 6.76
N GLN A 87 2.41 -14.03 5.59
CA GLN A 87 2.56 -13.21 4.39
C GLN A 87 1.93 -11.82 4.58
N LYS A 88 0.76 -11.74 5.23
CA LYS A 88 0.10 -10.47 5.55
C LYS A 88 0.90 -9.61 6.54
N ALA A 89 1.41 -10.22 7.61
CA ALA A 89 2.23 -9.53 8.59
C ALA A 89 3.52 -8.98 7.97
N LEU A 90 4.22 -9.81 7.20
CA LEU A 90 5.47 -9.43 6.54
C LEU A 90 5.26 -8.32 5.51
N SER A 91 4.21 -8.40 4.68
CA SER A 91 3.87 -7.32 3.74
C SER A 91 3.55 -6.01 4.46
N THR A 92 2.85 -6.07 5.60
CA THR A 92 2.53 -4.87 6.40
C THR A 92 3.79 -4.23 6.96
N ILE A 93 4.67 -5.02 7.58
CA ILE A 93 5.94 -4.54 8.14
C ILE A 93 6.81 -3.92 7.03
N LEU A 94 6.98 -4.63 5.92
CA LEU A 94 7.81 -4.17 4.81
C LEU A 94 7.28 -2.85 4.22
N SER A 95 5.97 -2.75 4.05
CA SER A 95 5.34 -1.51 3.57
C SER A 95 5.55 -0.34 4.53
N GLY A 96 5.48 -0.57 5.85
CA GLY A 96 5.74 0.45 6.86
C GLY A 96 7.20 0.92 6.86
N VAL A 97 8.16 -0.01 6.72
CA VAL A 97 9.59 0.32 6.62
C VAL A 97 9.87 1.16 5.38
N ILE A 98 9.34 0.77 4.22
CA ILE A 98 9.51 1.54 2.97
C ILE A 98 8.93 2.94 3.12
N ALA A 99 7.72 3.07 3.66
CA ALA A 99 7.08 4.36 3.88
C ALA A 99 7.91 5.26 4.83
N ALA A 100 8.44 4.69 5.92
CA ALA A 100 9.28 5.42 6.87
C ALA A 100 10.58 5.91 6.23
N VAL A 101 11.26 5.07 5.44
CA VAL A 101 12.49 5.44 4.73
C VAL A 101 12.23 6.55 3.71
N VAL A 102 11.15 6.46 2.94
CA VAL A 102 10.81 7.46 1.93
C VAL A 102 10.45 8.80 2.59
N CYS A 103 9.53 8.82 3.55
CA CYS A 103 9.13 10.06 4.21
C CYS A 103 10.28 10.67 5.03
N GLY A 104 11.04 9.85 5.75
CA GLY A 104 12.19 10.30 6.53
C GLY A 104 13.31 10.84 5.64
N GLY A 105 13.58 10.18 4.51
CA GLY A 105 14.54 10.64 3.51
C GLY A 105 14.16 11.99 2.90
N ILE A 106 12.91 12.18 2.50
CA ILE A 106 12.42 13.46 1.97
C ILE A 106 12.54 14.56 3.03
N ALA A 107 12.13 14.29 4.27
CA ALA A 107 12.23 15.25 5.36
C ALA A 107 13.71 15.64 5.64
N ALA A 108 14.62 14.67 5.65
CA ALA A 108 16.06 14.93 5.83
C ALA A 108 16.65 15.80 4.71
N VAL A 109 16.28 15.51 3.45
CA VAL A 109 16.70 16.32 2.29
C VAL A 109 16.17 17.75 2.40
N LEU A 110 14.91 17.95 2.79
CA LEU A 110 14.33 19.28 3.00
C LEU A 110 15.10 20.05 4.09
N ILE A 111 15.41 19.40 5.22
CA ILE A 111 16.20 20.02 6.29
C ILE A 111 17.60 20.40 5.81
N MET A 112 18.26 19.57 4.99
CA MET A 112 19.59 19.88 4.45
C MET A 112 19.60 21.00 3.42
N LEU A 113 18.55 21.14 2.61
CA LEU A 113 18.46 22.16 1.55
C LEU A 113 18.08 23.55 2.06
N PHE A 114 17.31 23.64 3.15
CA PHE A 114 16.82 24.89 3.72
C PHE A 114 17.58 25.35 4.98
N LYS A 115 18.74 24.74 5.28
CA LYS A 115 19.70 25.18 6.30
C LYS A 115 20.73 26.11 5.69
#